data_AF-A0A536GT68-F1
#
_entry.id   AF-A0A536GT68-F1
#
_cell.length_a   1.000
_cell.length_b   1.000
_cell.length_c   1.000
_cell.angle_alpha   90.00
_cell.angle_beta   90.00
_cell.angle_gamma   90.00
#
_symmetry.space_group_name_H-M   'P 1'
#
loop_
_entity.id
_entity.type
_entity.pdbx_description
1 polymer ?
#
loop_
_entity_poly.entity_id
_entity_poly.type
_entity_poly.pdbx_seq_one_letter_code
_entity_poly.pdbx_strand_id
1 'polypeptide(L)' 'MLDIIEAYINRHSLLPSGGKVIVAVSGGADSLCLLHLLHQLCGTGKRYAHVQLHAAHLNHQLRGEASA' A
#
# COMPACT_ATOMS: atom_id res chain seq x y z
N MET A 1 -4.84 15.79 3.82
CA MET A 1 -5.11 14.65 2.91
C MET A 1 -4.94 13.30 3.61
N LEU A 2 -3.82 13.05 4.30
CA LEU A 2 -3.62 11.81 5.08
C LEU A 2 -4.68 11.57 6.15
N ASP A 3 -5.18 12.61 6.81
CA ASP A 3 -6.21 12.46 7.86
C ASP A 3 -7.55 11.98 7.29
N ILE A 4 -7.89 12.35 6.05
CA ILE A 4 -9.09 11.85 5.36
C ILE A 4 -8.94 10.36 5.07
N ILE A 5 -7.75 9.96 4.59
CA ILE A 5 -7.43 8.55 4.30
C ILE A 5 -7.44 7.72 5.57
N GLU A 6 -6.85 8.23 6.65
CA GLU A 6 -6.87 7.56 7.95
C GLU A 6 -8.30 7.40 8.48
N ALA A 7 -9.10 8.46 8.45
CA ALA A 7 -10.49 8.39 8.86
C ALA A 7 -11.27 7.34 8.06
N TYR A 8 -11.00 7.24 6.75
CA TYR A 8 -11.59 6.22 5.89
C TYR A 8 -11.14 4.80 6.26
N ILE A 9 -9.83 4.58 6.48
CA ILE A 9 -9.28 3.29 6.90
C ILE A 9 -9.90 2.86 8.23
N ASN A 10 -9.97 3.74 9.22
CA ASN A 10 -10.49 3.44 10.55
C ASN A 10 -11.99 3.16 10.51
N ARG A 11 -12.78 3.98 9.78
CA ARG A 11 -14.22 3.80 9.61
C ARG A 11 -14.59 2.43 9.04
N HIS A 12 -13.76 1.91 8.14
CA HIS A 12 -14.02 0.66 7.42
C HIS A 12 -13.14 -0.51 7.87
N SER A 13 -12.31 -0.32 8.91
CA SER A 13 -11.37 -1.33 9.41
C SER A 13 -10.52 -1.98 8.30
N LEU A 14 -9.99 -1.15 7.38
CA LEU A 14 -9.31 -1.63 6.17
C LEU A 14 -7.90 -2.21 6.42
N LEU A 15 -7.29 -1.86 7.55
CA LEU A 15 -5.99 -2.39 7.97
C LEU A 15 -6.16 -3.28 9.21
N PRO A 16 -5.39 -4.38 9.31
CA PRO A 16 -5.36 -5.18 10.52
C PRO A 16 -4.72 -4.37 11.66
N SER A 17 -5.00 -4.77 12.91
CA SER A 17 -4.37 -4.19 14.10
C SER A 17 -2.85 -4.37 14.13
N GLY A 18 -2.35 -5.39 13.42
CA GLY A 18 -0.93 -5.63 13.17
C GLY A 18 -0.72 -6.80 12.21
N GLY A 19 0.51 -6.98 11.76
CA GLY A 19 0.90 -8.05 10.84
C GLY A 19 1.36 -7.53 9.47
N LYS A 20 1.36 -8.40 8.47
CA LYS A 20 1.87 -8.09 7.13
C LYS A 20 0.71 -7.76 6.18
N VAL A 21 0.85 -6.66 5.46
CA VAL A 21 -0.06 -6.26 4.38
C VAL A 21 0.73 -6.24 3.08
N ILE A 22 0.22 -6.94 2.06
CA ILE A 22 0.79 -6.96 0.72
C ILE A 22 0.01 -5.98 -0.14
N VAL A 23 0.68 -4.95 -0.64
CA VAL A 23 0.13 -3.96 -1.56
C VAL A 23 0.41 -4.41 -2.98
N ALA A 24 -0.64 -4.74 -3.72
CA ALA A 24 -0.52 -5.03 -5.15
C ALA A 24 -0.22 -3.73 -5.90
N VAL A 25 0.92 -3.67 -6.59
CA VAL A 25 1.35 -2.50 -7.36
C VAL A 25 1.45 -2.86 -8.83
N SER A 26 0.81 -2.10 -9.71
CA SER A 26 0.87 -2.31 -11.16
C SER A 26 2.00 -1.52 -11.84
N GLY A 27 2.62 -0.59 -11.10
CA GLY A 27 3.57 0.39 -11.65
C GLY A 27 2.90 1.68 -12.16
N GLY A 28 1.57 1.70 -12.24
CA GLY A 28 0.81 2.91 -12.58
C GLY A 28 0.72 3.91 -11.42
N ALA A 29 0.42 5.17 -11.76
CA ALA A 29 0.38 6.30 -10.82
C ALA A 29 -0.51 6.04 -9.59
N ASP A 30 -1.69 5.46 -9.78
CA ASP A 30 -2.63 5.19 -8.68
C ASP A 30 -2.05 4.19 -7.68
N SER A 31 -1.45 3.11 -8.18
CA SER A 31 -0.87 2.06 -7.34
C SER A 31 0.37 2.54 -6.57
N LEU A 32 1.17 3.41 -7.18
CA LEU A 32 2.31 4.04 -6.53
C LEU A 32 1.88 5.09 -5.51
N CYS A 33 0.83 5.87 -5.81
CA CYS A 33 0.22 6.78 -4.85
C CYS A 33 -0.29 6.03 -3.62
N LEU A 34 -1.02 4.92 -3.81
CA LEU A 34 -1.48 4.05 -2.73
C LEU A 34 -0.31 3.54 -1.88
N LEU A 35 0.72 2.98 -2.52
CA LEU A 35 1.91 2.49 -1.81
C LEU A 35 2.59 3.60 -1.01
N HIS A 36 2.74 4.78 -1.61
CA HIS A 36 3.36 5.94 -0.98
C HIS A 36 2.58 6.40 0.27
N LEU A 37 1.25 6.51 0.16
CA LEU A 37 0.38 6.91 1.27
C LEU A 37 0.40 5.89 2.40
N LEU A 38 0.30 4.59 2.09
CA LEU A 38 0.38 3.54 3.08
C LEU A 38 1.76 3.51 3.75
N HIS A 39 2.83 3.72 2.99
CA HIS A 39 4.18 3.80 3.54
C HIS A 39 4.32 4.96 4.53
N GLN A 40 3.67 6.10 4.33
CA GLN A 40 3.69 7.18 5.33
C GLN A 40 2.91 6.84 6.61
N LEU A 41 1.88 5.99 6.51
CA LEU A 41 0.97 5.68 7.61
C LEU A 41 1.38 4.43 8.42
N CYS A 42 2.05 3.46 7.81
CA CYS A 42 2.34 2.15 8.42
C CYS A 42 3.83 1.95 8.73
N GLY A 43 4.10 1.28 9.85
CA GLY A 43 5.44 0.92 10.32
C GLY A 43 5.81 1.61 11.64
N THR A 44 6.93 1.19 12.23
CA THR A 44 7.36 1.63 13.56
C THR A 44 7.36 3.15 13.70
N GLY A 45 6.68 3.68 14.72
CA GLY A 45 6.58 5.12 15.00
C GLY A 45 5.55 5.89 14.14
N LYS A 46 4.77 5.20 13.29
CA LYS A 46 3.68 5.79 12.50
C LYS A 46 2.32 5.39 13.08
N ARG A 47 1.25 5.93 12.49
CA ARG A 47 -0.14 5.74 12.95
C ARG A 47 -0.52 4.26 13.05
N TYR A 48 -0.15 3.44 12.08
CA TYR A 48 -0.33 1.98 12.10
C TYR A 48 0.99 1.28 12.41
N ALA A 49 1.45 1.40 13.66
CA ALA A 49 2.78 1.01 14.09
C ALA A 49 3.10 -0.49 13.89
N HIS A 50 2.09 -1.35 13.97
CA HIS A 50 2.26 -2.81 13.91
C HIS A 50 2.02 -3.40 12.52
N VAL A 51 1.75 -2.56 11.51
CA VAL A 51 1.53 -2.99 10.13
C VAL A 51 2.84 -2.92 9.34
N GLN A 52 3.23 -4.05 8.77
CA GLN A 52 4.40 -4.20 7.91
C GLN A 52 3.97 -4.28 6.45
N LEU A 53 4.40 -3.33 5.63
CA LEU A 53 4.04 -3.29 4.22
C LEU A 53 5.03 -4.06 3.37
N HIS A 54 4.50 -4.82 2.42
CA HIS A 54 5.25 -5.46 1.35
C HIS A 54 4.61 -5.06 0.02
N ALA A 55 5.39 -4.66 -0.97
CA ALA A 55 4.88 -4.41 -2.32
C ALA A 55 5.00 -5.68 -3.16
N ALA A 56 3.96 -6.01 -3.92
CA ALA A 56 3.98 -7.10 -4.89
C ALA A 56 3.59 -6.57 -6.26
N HIS A 57 4.50 -6.70 -7.23
CA HIS A 57 4.24 -6.39 -8.63
C HIS A 57 4.11 -7.68 -9.42
N LEU A 58 3.09 -7.75 -10.29
CA LEU A 58 2.90 -8.86 -11.22
C LEU A 58 3.18 -8.37 -12.64
N ASN A 59 4.27 -8.86 -13.24
CA ASN A 59 4.51 -8.68 -14.66
C ASN A 59 3.68 -9.73 -15.43
N HIS A 60 2.64 -9.28 -16.13
CA HIS A 60 1.77 -10.14 -16.93
C HIS A 60 2.39 -10.63 -18.24
N GLN A 61 3.57 -10.12 -18.62
CA GLN A 61 4.29 -10.45 -19.86
C GLN A 61 3.50 -10.24 -21.16
N LEU A 62 2.44 -9.43 -21.14
CA LEU A 62 1.61 -9.14 -22.32
C LEU A 62 2.32 -8.32 -23.40
N ARG A 63 3.44 -7.68 -23.07
CA ARG A 63 4.20 -6.78 -23.96
C ARG A 63 5.65 -7.21 -24.22
N GLY A 64 6.02 -8.45 -23.85
CA GLY A 64 7.41 -8.94 -24.01
C GLY A 64 8.42 -8.10 -23.21
N GLU A 65 9.56 -7.75 -23.81
CA GLU A 65 10.67 -7.03 -23.15
C GLU A 65 10.33 -5.61 -22.67
N ALA A 66 9.21 -5.01 -23.10
CA ALA A 66 8.80 -3.68 -22.67
C ALA A 66 8.22 -3.61 -21.23
N SER A 67 8.26 -4.71 -20.47
CA SER A 67 7.69 -4.83 -19.13
C SER A 67 8.71 -5.25 -18.06
N ALA A 68 10.01 -5.28 -18.39
CA ALA A 68 11.11 -5.60 -17.48
C ALA A 68 11.66 -4.35 -16.78
#